data_AF-A0A8D0GGS1-F1
#
_entry.id   AF-A0A8D0GGS1-F1
#
_cell.length_a   1.000
_cell.length_b   1.000
_cell.length_c   1.000
_cell.angle_alpha   90.00
_cell.angle_beta   90.00
_cell.angle_gamma   90.00
#
_symmetry.space_group_name_H-M   'P 1'
#
loop_
_entity.id
_entity.type
_entity.pdbx_description
1 polymer ?
#
loop_
_entity_poly.entity_id
_entity_poly.type
_entity_poly.pdbx_seq_one_letter_code
_entity_poly.pdbx_strand_id
1 'polypeptide(L)'
;SKQTIAAISEITFRQCDVFAKDLEMFARHAKRSTINIEDVKLLARRSSSLQRYINQKSEELVLNNQEKKEKRKKKNGTGKGRRTSDEQVGPAMAESEDSNMA
;
A
#
# COMPACT_ATOMS: atom_id res chain seq x y z
N SER A 1 19.36 18.96 25.94
CA SER A 1 18.66 20.21 26.29
C SER A 1 17.69 20.57 25.16
N LYS A 2 16.87 21.64 25.28
CA LYS A 2 15.98 22.08 24.18
C LYS A 2 16.75 22.41 22.89
N GLN A 3 17.96 22.94 23.04
CA GLN A 3 18.86 23.27 21.94
C GLN A 3 19.30 22.02 21.16
N THR A 4 19.62 20.92 21.85
CA THR A 4 19.97 19.65 21.19
C THR A 4 18.82 19.11 20.34
N ILE A 5 17.59 19.18 20.85
CA ILE A 5 16.40 18.71 20.13
C ILE A 5 16.21 19.55 18.86
N ALA A 6 16.28 20.88 18.98
CA ALA A 6 16.17 21.79 17.83
C ALA A 6 17.24 21.49 16.76
N ALA A 7 18.49 21.27 17.18
CA ALA A 7 19.57 20.92 16.27
C ALA A 7 19.34 19.58 15.55
N ILE A 8 18.90 18.54 16.25
CA ILE A 8 18.57 17.24 15.64
C ILE A 8 17.41 17.39 14.65
N SER A 9 16.38 18.17 15.00
CA SER A 9 15.25 18.44 14.10
C SER A 9 15.69 19.13 12.82
N GLU A 10 16.54 20.16 12.92
CA GLU A 10 17.05 20.88 11.75
C GLU A 10 17.93 19.99 10.86
N ILE A 11 18.82 19.21 11.47
CA ILE A 11 19.66 18.24 10.74
C ILE A 11 18.80 17.21 10.02
N THR A 12 17.78 16.67 10.69
CA THR A 12 16.88 15.67 10.10
C THR A 12 16.11 16.25 8.93
N PHE A 13 15.61 17.49 9.05
CA PHE A 13 14.93 18.18 7.96
C PHE A 13 15.83 18.37 6.73
N ARG A 14 17.07 18.84 6.93
CA ARG A 14 18.05 18.98 5.84
C ARG A 14 18.43 17.63 5.23
N GLN A 15 18.49 16.57 6.05
CA GLN A 15 18.82 15.23 5.59
C GLN A 15 17.72 14.63 4.68
N CYS A 16 16.45 15.00 4.88
CA CYS A 16 15.36 14.57 4.01
C CYS A 16 15.52 15.04 2.57
N ASP A 17 16.04 16.25 2.33
CA ASP A 17 16.31 16.75 0.97
C ASP A 17 17.36 15.89 0.24
N VAL A 18 18.43 15.52 0.97
CA VAL A 18 19.46 14.60 0.44
C VAL A 18 18.86 13.24 0.13
N PHE A 19 18.08 12.67 1.05
CA PHE A 19 17.43 11.37 0.84
C PHE A 19 16.45 11.39 -0.33
N ALA A 20 15.66 12.45 -0.50
CA ALA A 20 14.71 12.56 -1.60
C ALA A 20 15.42 12.57 -2.97
N LYS A 21 16.49 13.37 -3.10
CA LYS A 21 17.29 13.45 -4.33
C LYS A 21 17.97 12.12 -4.67
N ASP A 22 18.54 11.45 -3.66
CA ASP A 22 19.16 10.14 -3.86
C ASP A 22 18.14 9.09 -4.32
N LEU A 23 16.97 9.04 -3.67
CA LEU A 23 15.91 8.10 -4.03
C LEU A 23 15.35 8.34 -5.43
N GLU A 24 15.16 9.61 -5.82
CA GLU A 24 14.77 9.96 -7.19
C GLU A 24 15.81 9.47 -8.20
N MET A 25 17.10 9.70 -7.91
CA MET A 25 18.19 9.25 -8.76
C MET A 25 18.27 7.73 -8.86
N PHE A 26 18.05 6.99 -7.77
CA PHE A 26 18.05 5.52 -7.80
C PHE A 26 16.90 4.96 -8.64
N ALA A 27 15.68 5.49 -8.46
CA ALA A 27 14.54 5.08 -9.28
C ALA A 27 14.77 5.41 -10.76
N ARG A 28 15.26 6.63 -11.06
CA ARG A 28 15.57 7.08 -12.42
C ARG A 28 16.66 6.25 -13.08
N HIS A 29 17.70 5.87 -12.35
CA HIS A 29 18.78 5.00 -12.85
C HIS A 29 18.24 3.65 -13.32
N ALA A 30 17.22 3.12 -12.63
CA ALA A 30 16.51 1.90 -13.01
C ALA A 30 15.35 2.14 -13.99
N LYS A 31 15.25 3.32 -14.63
CA LYS A 31 14.18 3.72 -15.57
C LYS A 31 12.77 3.64 -14.97
N ARG A 32 12.63 3.88 -13.67
CA ARG A 32 11.35 3.91 -12.94
C ARG A 32 11.03 5.33 -12.49
N SER A 33 9.74 5.64 -12.37
CA SER A 33 9.24 6.87 -11.71
C SER A 33 8.80 6.62 -10.26
N THR A 34 8.55 5.35 -9.90
CA THR A 34 8.13 4.95 -8.56
C THR A 34 9.30 4.33 -7.80
N ILE A 35 9.57 4.87 -6.61
CA ILE A 35 10.57 4.36 -5.67
C ILE A 35 10.13 3.00 -5.12
N ASN A 36 11.07 2.06 -5.02
CA ASN A 36 10.85 0.72 -4.47
C ASN A 36 11.74 0.46 -3.24
N ILE A 37 11.64 -0.76 -2.69
CA ILE A 37 12.39 -1.13 -1.48
C ILE A 37 13.90 -1.27 -1.73
N GLU A 38 14.33 -1.58 -2.95
CA GLU A 38 15.74 -1.71 -3.30
C GLU A 38 16.44 -0.35 -3.32
N ASP A 39 15.73 0.71 -3.72
CA ASP A 39 16.23 2.10 -3.64
C ASP A 39 16.51 2.50 -2.18
N VAL A 40 15.64 2.12 -1.25
CA VAL A 40 15.79 2.39 0.20
C VAL A 40 16.91 1.55 0.82
N LYS A 41 17.04 0.28 0.43
CA LYS A 41 18.17 -0.57 0.85
C LYS A 41 19.50 -0.01 0.36
N LEU A 42 19.54 0.51 -0.87
CA LEU A 42 20.72 1.14 -1.43
C LEU A 42 21.07 2.44 -0.69
N LEU A 43 20.08 3.23 -0.28
CA LEU A 43 20.29 4.43 0.54
C LEU A 43 21.02 4.12 1.86
N ALA A 44 20.68 2.99 2.50
CA ALA A 44 21.27 2.56 3.77
C ALA A 44 22.70 1.98 3.66
N ARG A 45 23.27 1.84 2.45
CA ARG A 45 24.53 1.10 2.18
C ARG A 45 25.77 1.60 2.93
N ARG A 46 25.77 2.85 3.42
CA ARG A 46 26.96 3.47 4.03
C ARG A 46 27.30 2.91 5.41
N SER A 47 26.34 2.29 6.09
CA SER A 47 26.53 1.68 7.40
C SER A 47 26.09 0.23 7.37
N SER A 48 27.01 -0.69 7.65
CA SER A 48 26.74 -2.14 7.62
C SER A 48 25.70 -2.55 8.66
N SER A 49 25.72 -1.95 9.85
CA SER A 49 24.73 -2.21 10.90
C SER A 49 23.34 -1.72 10.49
N LEU A 50 23.26 -0.52 9.91
CA LEU A 50 22.00 0.04 9.41
C LEU A 50 21.47 -0.75 8.22
N GLN A 51 22.32 -1.11 7.26
CA GLN A 51 21.92 -1.91 6.09
C GLN A 51 21.32 -3.26 6.52
N ARG A 52 21.96 -3.97 7.47
CA ARG A 52 21.42 -5.21 8.03
C ARG A 52 20.06 -5.00 8.68
N TYR A 53 19.91 -3.95 9.49
CA TYR A 53 18.65 -3.63 10.15
C TYR A 53 17.53 -3.32 9.15
N ILE A 54 17.81 -2.50 8.13
CA ILE A 54 16.84 -2.14 7.08
C ILE A 54 16.46 -3.36 6.25
N ASN A 55 17.40 -4.24 5.92
CA ASN A 55 17.11 -5.49 5.21
C ASN A 55 16.16 -6.37 6.02
N GLN A 56 16.44 -6.58 7.31
CA GLN A 56 15.54 -7.34 8.18
C GLN A 56 14.13 -6.72 8.22
N LYS A 57 14.03 -5.40 8.40
CA LYS A 57 12.72 -4.71 8.40
C LYS A 57 12.00 -4.80 7.05
N SER A 58 12.74 -4.83 5.96
CA SER A 58 12.17 -4.99 4.63
C SER A 58 11.47 -6.35 4.47
N GLU A 59 12.08 -7.41 4.98
CA GLU A 59 11.54 -8.78 4.95
C GLU A 59 10.29 -8.90 5.83
N GLU A 60 10.35 -8.36 7.05
CA GLU A 60 9.19 -8.29 7.96
C GLU A 60 7.99 -7.59 7.31
N LEU A 61 8.23 -6.49 6.57
CA LEU A 61 7.18 -5.76 5.85
C LEU A 61 6.59 -6.56 4.69
N VAL A 62 7.40 -7.32 3.95
CA VAL A 62 6.92 -8.18 2.86
C VAL A 62 5.97 -9.25 3.40
N LEU A 63 6.34 -9.94 4.47
CA LEU A 63 5.50 -10.94 5.12
C LEU A 63 4.18 -10.34 5.61
N ASN A 64 4.25 -9.21 6.33
CA ASN A 64 3.06 -8.50 6.82
C ASN A 64 2.10 -8.09 5.70
N ASN A 65 2.62 -7.69 4.53
CA ASN A 65 1.81 -7.31 3.39
C ASN A 65 1.15 -8.51 2.72
N GLN A 66 1.83 -9.66 2.66
CA GLN A 66 1.25 -10.92 2.17
C GLN A 66 0.09 -11.37 3.06
N GLU A 67 0.28 -11.38 4.38
CA GLU A 67 -0.80 -11.73 5.33
C GLU A 67 -2.03 -10.82 5.19
N LYS A 68 -1.81 -9.51 5.06
CA LYS A 68 -2.90 -8.54 4.84
C LYS A 68 -3.64 -8.82 3.54
N LYS A 69 -2.94 -9.21 2.47
CA LYS A 69 -3.54 -9.57 1.18
C LYS A 69 -4.41 -10.83 1.30
N GLU A 70 -3.94 -11.85 2.00
CA GLU A 70 -4.71 -13.09 2.22
C GLU A 70 -5.93 -12.86 3.11
N LYS A 71 -5.80 -12.04 4.18
CA LYS A 71 -6.94 -11.63 5.02
C LYS A 71 -8.00 -10.86 4.21
N ARG A 72 -7.59 -9.99 3.27
CA ARG A 72 -8.51 -9.28 2.37
C ARG A 72 -9.22 -10.22 1.40
N LYS A 73 -8.52 -11.18 0.81
CA LYS A 73 -9.13 -12.19 -0.06
C LYS A 73 -10.17 -13.04 0.68
N LYS A 74 -9.86 -13.47 1.90
CA LYS A 74 -10.79 -14.27 2.72
C LYS A 74 -12.07 -13.50 3.07
N LYS A 75 -11.98 -12.19 3.37
CA LYS A 75 -13.16 -11.33 3.59
C LYS A 75 -14.00 -11.13 2.34
N ASN A 76 -13.37 -10.99 1.17
CA ASN A 76 -14.10 -10.77 -0.08
C ASN A 76 -14.69 -12.08 -0.66
N GLY A 77 -14.16 -13.25 -0.30
CA GLY A 77 -14.65 -14.56 -0.73
C GLY A 77 -15.90 -15.05 0.01
N THR A 78 -16.19 -14.55 1.22
CA THR A 78 -17.33 -15.02 2.04
C THR A 78 -18.67 -14.35 1.72
N GLY A 79 -18.74 -13.46 0.72
CA GLY A 79 -19.95 -12.70 0.38
C GLY A 79 -20.76 -13.19 -0.83
N LYS A 80 -20.31 -14.21 -1.57
CA LYS A 80 -20.94 -14.64 -2.83
C LYS A 80 -21.27 -16.13 -2.80
N GLY A 81 -22.30 -16.52 -2.06
CA GLY A 81 -22.78 -17.90 -2.12
C GLY A 81 -23.77 -18.29 -1.02
N ARG A 82 -24.98 -17.68 -1.01
CA ARG A 82 -26.23 -18.36 -0.62
C ARG A 82 -27.46 -17.49 -0.94
N ARG A 83 -27.85 -17.41 -2.21
CA ARG A 83 -29.26 -17.19 -2.55
C ARG A 83 -29.72 -18.48 -3.20
N THR A 84 -30.49 -19.23 -2.43
CA THR A 84 -31.13 -20.49 -2.80
C THR A 84 -32.04 -20.27 -3.99
N SER A 85 -31.83 -21.08 -5.01
CA SER A 85 -32.79 -21.40 -6.05
C SER A 85 -34.04 -21.98 -5.41
N ASP A 86 -35.20 -21.37 -5.66
CA ASP A 86 -36.45 -22.11 -5.80
C ASP A 86 -37.27 -21.43 -6.88
N GLU A 87 -37.46 -22.17 -7.98
CA GLU A 87 -38.27 -21.83 -9.12
C GLU A 87 -39.59 -22.58 -8.97
N GLN A 88 -40.70 -21.87 -8.84
CA GLN A 88 -42.01 -22.43 -9.15
C GLN A 88 -42.90 -21.38 -9.83
N VAL A 89 -43.53 -21.86 -10.89
CA VAL A 89 -44.13 -21.17 -12.02
C VAL A 89 -45.59 -20.84 -11.76
N GLY A 90 -46.08 -19.69 -12.23
CA GLY A 90 -47.51 -19.42 -12.38
C GLY A 90 -47.84 -18.01 -12.88
N PRO A 91 -48.73 -17.81 -13.88
CA PRO A 91 -48.67 -16.68 -14.81
C PRO A 91 -49.71 -15.57 -14.55
N ALA A 92 -49.59 -14.50 -15.35
CA ALA A 92 -50.67 -13.64 -15.90
C ALA A 92 -50.74 -12.17 -15.45
N MET A 93 -50.45 -11.31 -16.43
CA MET A 93 -51.26 -10.17 -16.91
C MET A 93 -51.20 -8.77 -16.25
N ALA A 94 -51.42 -7.79 -17.15
CA ALA A 94 -51.62 -6.34 -17.04
C ALA A 94 -50.32 -5.51 -16.88
N GLU A 95 -49.89 -4.74 -17.89
CA GLU A 95 -50.41 -3.41 -18.30
C GLU A 95 -50.41 -2.43 -17.09
N SER A 96 -49.91 -1.20 -17.12
CA SER A 96 -49.43 -0.28 -18.15
C SER A 96 -48.78 0.93 -17.43
N GLU A 97 -48.00 1.70 -18.20
CA GLU A 97 -47.83 3.17 -18.14
C GLU A 97 -47.09 3.90 -17.00
N ASP A 98 -46.12 4.71 -17.46
CA ASP A 98 -45.78 6.10 -17.10
C ASP A 98 -45.60 6.52 -15.63
N SER A 99 -44.43 7.12 -15.33
CA SER A 99 -44.30 8.59 -15.23
C SER A 99 -43.21 9.03 -14.24
N ASN A 100 -42.33 9.87 -14.79
CA ASN A 100 -41.72 11.06 -14.20
C ASN A 100 -40.56 10.98 -13.18
N MET A 101 -39.40 11.38 -13.72
CA MET A 101 -38.49 12.43 -13.24
C MET A 101 -38.96 13.25 -12.03
N ALA A 102 -38.13 13.27 -10.98
CA ALA A 102 -37.91 14.41 -10.08
C ALA A 102 -36.47 14.35 -9.54
#